data_AF-A0A1X7LEU4-F1
#
_entry.id   AF-A0A1X7LEU4-F1
#
_cell.length_a   1.000
_cell.length_b   1.000
_cell.length_c   1.000
_cell.angle_alpha   90.00
_cell.angle_beta   90.00
_cell.angle_gamma   90.00
#
_symmetry.space_group_name_H-M   'P 1'
#
loop_
_entity.id
_entity.type
_entity.pdbx_description
1 polymer ?
#
loop_
_entity_poly.entity_id
_entity_poly.type
_entity_poly.pdbx_seq_one_letter_code
_entity_poly.pdbx_strand_id
1 'polypeptide(L)' 'MEQITIKQVSLSDINQLQKIGKETFFETFSESNTEENMANYLTEGFSFEKLTDELNNSTSMFYFALA' A
#
# COMPACT_ATOMS: atom_id res chain seq x y z
N MET A 1 -17.65 17.40 -11.80
CA MET A 1 -17.20 16.16 -11.16
C MET A 1 -15.99 15.69 -11.94
N GLU A 2 -14.86 15.51 -11.28
CA GLU A 2 -13.69 14.91 -11.92
C GLU A 2 -13.96 13.43 -12.18
N GLN A 3 -13.47 12.93 -13.32
CA GLN A 3 -13.68 11.55 -13.72
C GLN A 3 -12.61 10.67 -13.09
N ILE A 4 -12.99 9.87 -12.10
CA ILE A 4 -12.07 8.92 -11.47
C ILE A 4 -11.97 7.65 -12.32
N THR A 5 -10.74 7.25 -12.65
CA THR A 5 -10.43 5.97 -13.29
C THR A 5 -9.94 4.96 -12.26
N ILE A 6 -10.53 3.76 -12.25
CA ILE A 6 -10.08 2.65 -11.41
C ILE A 6 -9.13 1.77 -12.23
N LYS A 7 -7.86 1.72 -11.85
CA LYS A 7 -6.81 0.94 -12.53
C LYS A 7 -6.38 -0.22 -11.64
N GLN A 8 -6.39 -1.45 -12.17
CA GLN A 8 -5.79 -2.60 -11.49
C GLN A 8 -4.28 -2.43 -11.38
N VAL A 9 -3.75 -2.68 -10.18
CA VAL A 9 -2.32 -2.59 -9.88
C VAL A 9 -1.62 -3.86 -10.32
N SER A 10 -0.42 -3.71 -10.89
CA SER A 10 0.45 -4.84 -11.21
C SER A 10 1.83 -4.67 -10.57
N LEU A 11 2.73 -5.65 -10.75
CA LEU A 11 4.10 -5.57 -10.25
C LEU A 11 4.87 -4.34 -10.78
N SER A 12 4.51 -3.77 -11.94
CA SER A 12 5.15 -2.53 -12.42
C SER A 12 4.86 -1.32 -11.54
N ASP A 13 3.76 -1.38 -10.77
CA ASP A 13 3.26 -0.30 -9.94
C ASP A 13 3.67 -0.48 -8.46
N ILE A 14 4.43 -1.53 -8.11
CA ILE A 14 4.70 -1.94 -6.72
C ILE A 14 5.35 -0.85 -5.86
N ASN A 15 6.21 -0.01 -6.46
CA ASN A 15 6.81 1.14 -5.77
C ASN A 15 5.77 2.17 -5.37
N GLN A 16 4.81 2.45 -6.26
CA GLN A 16 3.72 3.39 -5.97
C GLN A 16 2.77 2.79 -4.93
N LEU A 17 2.47 1.49 -5.03
CA LEU A 17 1.64 0.76 -4.06
C LEU A 17 2.26 0.81 -2.66
N GLN A 18 3.56 0.53 -2.55
CA GLN A 18 4.26 0.60 -1.27
C GLN A 18 4.22 2.02 -0.70
N LYS A 19 4.49 3.03 -1.53
CA LYS A 19 4.53 4.43 -1.09
C LYS A 19 3.18 4.87 -0.52
N ILE A 20 2.10 4.74 -1.29
CA ILE A 20 0.77 5.19 -0.85
C ILE A 20 0.26 4.35 0.33
N GLY A 21 0.56 3.04 0.36
CA GLY A 21 0.19 2.17 1.47
C GLY A 21 0.86 2.60 2.77
N LYS A 22 2.17 2.89 2.74
CA LYS A 22 2.91 3.38 3.91
C LYS A 22 2.41 4.74 4.38
N GLU A 23 2.25 5.70 3.45
CA GLU A 23 1.81 7.07 3.77
C GLU A 23 0.42 7.07 4.43
N THR A 24 -0.56 6.42 3.79
CA THR A 24 -1.94 6.40 4.30
C THR A 24 -2.08 5.64 5.62
N PHE A 25 -1.34 4.55 5.80
CA PHE A 25 -1.33 3.82 7.07
C PHE A 25 -0.66 4.64 8.18
N PHE A 26 0.47 5.30 7.90
CA PHE A 26 1.14 6.16 8.86
C PHE A 26 0.25 7.32 9.30
N GLU A 27 -0.36 8.05 8.36
CA GLU A 27 -1.26 9.16 8.66
C GLU A 27 -2.44 8.74 9.55
N THR A 28 -2.98 7.54 9.32
CA THR A 28 -4.13 7.03 10.07
C THR A 28 -3.76 6.58 11.49
N PHE A 29 -2.60 5.96 11.66
CA PHE A 29 -2.30 5.20 12.88
C PHE A 29 -1.13 5.74 13.71
N SER A 30 -0.36 6.72 13.21
CA SER A 30 0.83 7.25 13.91
C SER A 30 0.50 7.85 15.27
N GLU A 31 -0.60 8.61 15.39
CA GLU A 31 -1.00 9.24 16.66
C GLU A 31 -1.37 8.23 17.76
N SER A 32 -1.74 7.00 17.37
CA SER A 32 -2.17 5.94 18.30
C SER A 32 -1.09 4.88 18.55
N ASN A 33 0.12 5.05 18.03
CA ASN A 33 1.19 4.07 18.12
C ASN A 33 2.52 4.73 18.54
N THR A 34 3.43 3.92 19.08
CA THR A 34 4.82 4.36 19.26
C THR A 34 5.52 4.44 17.90
N GLU A 35 6.52 5.32 17.79
CA GLU A 35 7.33 5.45 16.58
C GLU A 35 7.98 4.11 16.19
N GLU A 36 8.46 3.35 17.17
CA GLU A 36 9.07 2.04 16.97
C GLU A 36 8.07 1.02 16.38
N ASN A 37 6.88 0.90 16.99
CA ASN A 37 5.86 -0.03 16.49
C ASN A 37 5.42 0.36 15.08
N MET A 38 5.28 1.66 14.81
CA MET A 38 4.93 2.16 13.50
C MET A 38 6.01 1.84 12.46
N ALA A 39 7.28 2.10 12.78
CA ALA A 39 8.40 1.81 11.88
C ALA A 39 8.51 0.31 11.56
N ASN A 40 8.37 -0.55 12.58
CA ASN A 40 8.39 -2.01 12.40
C ASN A 40 7.24 -2.47 11.51
N TYR A 41 6.01 -2.02 11.79
CA TYR A 41 4.84 -2.39 10.98
C TYR A 41 4.96 -1.93 9.53
N LEU A 42 5.40 -0.69 9.28
CA LEU A 42 5.57 -0.18 7.92
C LEU A 42 6.66 -0.93 7.14
N THR A 43 7.71 -1.36 7.83
CA THR A 43 8.83 -2.09 7.22
C THR A 43 8.40 -3.50 6.82
N GLU A 44 7.74 -4.23 7.72
CA GLU A 44 7.32 -5.62 7.50
C GLU A 44 6.04 -5.70 6.65
N GLY A 45 5.03 -4.91 6.99
CA GLY A 45 3.70 -4.95 6.40
C GLY A 45 3.63 -4.46 4.96
N PHE A 46 4.55 -3.59 4.55
CA PHE A 46 4.64 -3.06 3.18
C PHE A 46 5.99 -3.39 2.54
N SER A 47 6.66 -4.47 2.97
CA SER A 47 7.90 -4.92 2.32
C SER A 47 7.63 -5.29 0.85
N PHE A 48 8.64 -5.15 -0.01
CA PHE A 48 8.49 -5.56 -1.42
C PHE A 48 8.20 -7.05 -1.58
N GLU A 49 8.76 -7.89 -0.70
CA GLU A 49 8.48 -9.33 -0.67
C GLU A 49 6.99 -9.58 -0.44
N LYS A 50 6.44 -9.02 0.63
CA LYS A 50 5.03 -9.20 0.99
C LYS A 50 4.09 -8.64 -0.09
N LEU A 51 4.36 -7.45 -0.60
CA LEU A 51 3.55 -6.85 -1.67
C LEU A 51 3.65 -7.64 -2.98
N THR A 52 4.80 -8.25 -3.28
CA THR A 52 4.97 -9.11 -4.46
C THR A 52 4.13 -10.39 -4.31
N ASP A 53 4.14 -11.01 -3.13
CA ASP A 53 3.33 -12.19 -2.85
C ASP A 53 1.82 -11.88 -2.92
N GLU A 54 1.41 -10.75 -2.35
CA GLU A 54 0.02 -10.28 -2.40
C GLU A 54 -0.44 -9.96 -3.83
N LEU A 55 0.42 -9.37 -4.68
CA LEU A 55 0.11 -9.09 -6.08
C LEU A 55 0.10 -10.34 -6.98
N ASN A 56 0.87 -11.38 -6.63
CA ASN A 56 0.89 -12.65 -7.35
C ASN A 56 -0.21 -13.62 -6.86
N ASN A 57 -0.87 -13.33 -5.75
CA ASN A 57 -1.96 -14.14 -5.23
C ASN A 57 -3.23 -13.97 -6.10
N SER A 58 -3.63 -15.03 -6.80
CA SER A 58 -4.84 -15.06 -7.64
C SER A 58 -6.16 -14.73 -6.94
N THR A 59 -6.19 -14.76 -5.61
CA THR A 59 -7.37 -14.41 -4.79
C THR A 59 -7.30 -13.00 -4.19
N SER A 60 -6.26 -12.23 -4.54
CA SER A 60 -6.02 -10.86 -4.08
C SER A 60 -5.96 -9.91 -5.29
N MET A 61 -6.57 -8.73 -5.18
CA MET A 61 -6.54 -7.72 -6.24
C MET A 61 -6.45 -6.32 -5.63
N PHE A 62 -5.53 -5.52 -6.16
CA PHE A 62 -5.32 -4.14 -5.76
C PHE A 62 -5.71 -3.19 -6.89
N TYR A 63 -6.23 -2.03 -6.53
CA TYR A 63 -6.67 -1.01 -7.47
C TYR A 63 -6.28 0.39 -6.99
N PHE A 64 -5.89 1.25 -7.92
CA PHE A 64 -5.77 2.69 -7.69
C PHE A 64 -6.98 3.43 -8.22
N ALA A 65 -7.38 4.47 -7.50
CA ALA A 65 -8.27 5.51 -7.99
C ALA A 65 -7.42 6.69 -8.49
N LEU A 66 -7.52 7.01 -9.78
CA LEU A 66 -6.77 8.07 -10.44
C LEU A 66 -7.74 9.18 -10.88
N ALA A 67 -7.46 10.42 -10.50
CA ALA A 67 -8.20 11.62 -10.92
C ALA A 67 -7.46 12.34 -12.05
#